data_AF-A0A836W963-F1
#
_entry.id   AF-A0A836W963-F1
#
_cell.length_a   1.000
_cell.length_b   1.000
_cell.length_c   1.000
_cell.angle_alpha   90.00
_cell.angle_beta   90.00
_cell.angle_gamma   90.00
#
_symmetry.space_group_name_H-M   'P 1'
#
loop_
_entity.id
_entity.type
_entity.pdbx_description
1 polymer ?
#
loop_
_entity_poly.entity_id
_entity_poly.type
_entity_poly.pdbx_seq_one_letter_code
_entity_poly.pdbx_strand_id
1 'polypeptide(L)'
;MDDIPLLIEQMRKMGLVEIWDNNIPMHWKQRNLSWGWTAMIWLAYIYRYGDHRKLAMEKYVEGMQSTLSSLVGQKIEALDVSSDRLACLLKNLANSKYWDKIEAELNERTIKVYDLETETIRCDATTVSCNHNIEPEGLIQFGHSKDDLRSPQFKLMMGSFSNIRNAFSY
;
A
#
# COMPACT_ATOMS: atom_id res chain seq x y z
N MET A 1 13.97 -9.87 -14.67
CA MET A 1 12.60 -10.43 -14.65
C MET A 1 11.64 -9.25 -14.52
N ASP A 2 10.54 -9.22 -15.26
CA ASP A 2 9.53 -8.16 -15.12
C ASP A 2 8.55 -8.59 -14.03
N ASP A 3 8.61 -7.92 -12.88
CA ASP A 3 7.84 -8.29 -11.68
C ASP A 3 6.44 -7.62 -11.69
N ILE A 4 6.17 -6.74 -12.68
CA ILE A 4 4.91 -5.99 -12.79
C ILE A 4 3.68 -6.91 -12.93
N PRO A 5 3.67 -7.96 -13.78
CA PRO A 5 2.54 -8.88 -13.86
C PRO A 5 2.23 -9.54 -12.52
N LEU A 6 3.27 -9.96 -11.78
CA LEU A 6 3.11 -10.60 -10.48
C LEU A 6 2.54 -9.62 -9.45
N LEU A 7 3.06 -8.39 -9.40
CA LEU A 7 2.58 -7.34 -8.51
C LEU A 7 1.11 -7.01 -8.78
N ILE A 8 0.74 -6.82 -10.06
CA ILE A 8 -0.64 -6.52 -10.45
C ILE A 8 -1.56 -7.69 -10.09
N GLU A 9 -1.18 -8.93 -10.38
CA GLU A 9 -1.97 -10.11 -10.04
C GLU A 9 -2.16 -10.29 -8.53
N GLN A 10 -1.11 -10.04 -7.74
CA GLN A 10 -1.22 -10.11 -6.28
C GLN A 10 -2.17 -9.03 -5.74
N MET A 11 -2.05 -7.80 -6.21
CA MET A 11 -2.92 -6.70 -5.83
C MET A 11 -4.38 -6.92 -6.29
N ARG A 12 -4.57 -7.57 -7.44
CA ARG A 12 -5.89 -8.01 -7.92
C ARG A 12 -6.51 -9.08 -7.01
N LYS A 13 -5.72 -10.05 -6.53
CA LYS A 13 -6.19 -11.05 -5.55
C LYS A 13 -6.58 -10.45 -4.21
N MET A 14 -5.93 -9.36 -3.80
CA MET A 14 -6.33 -8.57 -2.63
C MET A 14 -7.62 -7.78 -2.87
N GLY A 15 -8.05 -7.66 -4.13
CA GLY A 15 -9.27 -6.96 -4.55
C GLY A 15 -9.15 -5.44 -4.46
N LEU A 16 -7.93 -4.91 -4.64
CA LEU A 16 -7.66 -3.48 -4.53
C LEU A 16 -8.36 -2.64 -5.60
N VAL A 17 -8.58 -3.19 -6.81
CA VAL A 17 -9.32 -2.47 -7.87
C VAL A 17 -10.73 -2.18 -7.37
N GLU A 18 -11.42 -3.21 -6.88
CA GLU A 18 -12.80 -3.15 -6.45
C GLU A 18 -12.96 -2.24 -5.23
N ILE A 19 -12.06 -2.34 -4.24
CA ILE A 19 -12.08 -1.47 -3.06
C ILE A 19 -12.02 0.00 -3.49
N TRP A 20 -11.10 0.36 -4.38
CA TRP A 20 -10.97 1.74 -4.83
C TRP A 20 -12.16 2.19 -5.69
N ASP A 21 -12.61 1.37 -6.63
CA ASP A 21 -13.71 1.73 -7.54
C ASP A 21 -15.07 1.84 -6.81
N ASN A 22 -15.29 1.05 -5.75
CA ASN A 22 -16.52 1.11 -4.96
C ASN A 22 -16.60 2.38 -4.10
N ASN A 23 -15.45 2.92 -3.68
CA ASN A 23 -15.39 3.99 -2.70
C ASN A 23 -15.08 5.37 -3.31
N ILE A 24 -14.44 5.42 -4.48
CA ILE A 24 -14.14 6.67 -5.19
C ILE A 24 -15.21 6.92 -6.26
N PRO A 25 -15.94 8.06 -6.20
CA PRO A 25 -17.01 8.31 -7.15
C PRO A 25 -16.50 8.43 -8.59
N MET A 26 -17.24 7.84 -9.51
CA MET A 26 -16.99 8.00 -10.95
C MET A 26 -17.47 9.38 -11.40
N HIS A 27 -16.58 10.19 -11.98
CA HIS A 27 -16.97 11.49 -12.55
C HIS A 27 -17.36 11.34 -14.02
N TRP A 28 -18.30 12.15 -14.50
CA TRP A 28 -18.79 12.07 -15.89
C TRP A 28 -17.74 12.38 -16.97
N LYS A 29 -16.64 13.06 -16.64
CA LYS A 29 -15.48 13.28 -17.55
C LYS A 29 -14.42 12.17 -17.45
N GLN A 30 -14.70 11.10 -16.72
CA GLN A 30 -13.72 10.05 -16.48
C GLN A 30 -13.45 9.27 -17.77
N ARG A 31 -12.16 9.04 -18.05
CA ARG A 31 -11.70 8.15 -19.12
C ARG A 31 -12.11 6.70 -18.82
N ASN A 32 -12.01 5.83 -19.82
CA ASN A 32 -12.46 4.44 -19.72
C ASN A 32 -11.77 3.62 -18.61
N LEU A 33 -10.51 3.93 -18.28
CA LEU A 33 -9.83 3.28 -17.18
C LEU A 33 -10.48 3.68 -15.84
N SER A 34 -10.70 2.72 -14.94
CA SER A 34 -11.27 2.99 -13.61
C SER A 34 -10.26 3.62 -12.66
N TRP A 35 -10.71 4.11 -11.50
CA TRP A 35 -9.79 4.68 -10.51
C TRP A 35 -8.92 3.61 -9.88
N GLY A 36 -9.52 2.45 -9.60
CA GLY A 36 -8.84 1.29 -9.07
C GLY A 36 -7.71 0.82 -9.99
N TRP A 37 -7.95 0.74 -11.30
CA TRP A 37 -6.89 0.40 -12.25
C TRP A 37 -5.83 1.49 -12.38
N THR A 38 -6.21 2.77 -12.42
CA THR A 38 -5.23 3.87 -12.43
C THR A 38 -4.32 3.80 -11.20
N ALA A 39 -4.90 3.60 -10.01
CA ALA A 39 -4.16 3.49 -8.76
C ALA A 39 -3.29 2.23 -8.71
N MET A 40 -3.78 1.09 -9.19
CA MET A 40 -3.06 -0.18 -9.18
C MET A 40 -1.83 -0.15 -10.08
N ILE A 41 -1.97 0.38 -11.31
CA ILE A 41 -0.84 0.51 -12.25
C ILE A 41 0.22 1.43 -11.66
N TRP A 42 -0.19 2.53 -11.02
CA TRP A 42 0.75 3.45 -10.40
C TRP A 42 1.44 2.84 -9.17
N LEU A 43 0.71 2.09 -8.34
CA LEU A 43 1.29 1.41 -7.18
C LEU A 43 2.29 0.32 -7.61
N ALA A 44 1.98 -0.44 -8.66
CA ALA A 44 2.92 -1.40 -9.25
C ALA A 44 4.20 -0.71 -9.73
N TYR A 45 4.06 0.45 -10.40
CA TYR A 45 5.20 1.27 -10.81
C TYR A 45 6.04 1.75 -9.62
N ILE A 46 5.41 2.27 -8.56
CA ILE A 46 6.09 2.72 -7.34
C ILE A 46 6.87 1.55 -6.71
N TYR A 47 6.25 0.38 -6.55
CA TYR A 47 6.93 -0.78 -5.96
C TYR A 47 8.09 -1.28 -6.82
N ARG A 48 7.96 -1.20 -8.15
CA ARG A 48 9.01 -1.67 -9.06
C ARG A 48 10.20 -0.70 -9.14
N TYR A 49 9.93 0.59 -9.25
CA TYR A 49 10.95 1.59 -9.58
C TYR A 49 11.34 2.49 -8.41
N GLY A 50 10.61 2.44 -7.29
CA GLY A 50 10.80 3.34 -6.15
C GLY A 50 10.47 4.81 -6.48
N ASP A 51 9.79 5.07 -7.60
CA ASP A 51 9.49 6.41 -8.09
C ASP A 51 7.99 6.71 -7.96
N HIS A 52 7.66 7.71 -7.17
CA HIS A 52 6.29 8.16 -6.92
C HIS A 52 5.91 9.39 -7.76
N ARG A 53 6.77 9.85 -8.67
CA ARG A 53 6.52 11.06 -9.46
C ARG A 53 5.51 10.76 -10.56
N LYS A 54 4.44 11.57 -10.59
CA LYS A 54 3.36 11.48 -11.59
C LYS A 54 3.85 11.66 -13.04
N LEU A 55 4.84 12.54 -13.26
CA LEU A 55 5.33 12.89 -14.61
C LEU A 55 5.95 11.70 -15.35
N ALA A 56 6.45 10.68 -14.64
CA ALA A 56 7.06 9.51 -15.25
C ALA A 56 6.05 8.50 -15.80
N MET A 57 4.78 8.59 -15.39
CA MET A 57 3.77 7.56 -15.64
C MET A 57 3.30 7.49 -17.09
N GLU A 58 3.14 8.63 -17.77
CA GLU A 58 2.71 8.64 -19.18
C GLU A 58 3.74 7.93 -20.06
N LYS A 59 5.01 8.32 -19.94
CA LYS A 59 6.13 7.68 -20.67
C LYS A 59 6.26 6.19 -20.34
N TYR A 60 6.04 5.82 -19.08
CA TYR A 60 6.04 4.42 -18.65
C TYR A 60 4.94 3.61 -19.36
N VAL A 61 3.70 4.12 -19.37
CA VAL A 61 2.57 3.45 -20.01
C VAL A 61 2.73 3.39 -21.52
N GLU A 62 3.30 4.40 -22.17
CA GLU A 62 3.63 4.34 -23.60
C GLU A 62 4.59 3.18 -23.91
N GLY A 63 5.61 2.97 -23.07
CA GLY A 63 6.58 1.89 -23.22
C GLY A 63 6.04 0.48 -22.89
N MET A 64 4.98 0.39 -22.08
CA MET A 64 4.41 -0.88 -21.60
C MET A 64 2.95 -1.11 -22.03
N GLN A 65 2.46 -0.37 -23.02
CA GLN A 65 1.04 -0.30 -23.36
C GLN A 65 0.43 -1.68 -23.65
N SER A 66 1.12 -2.51 -24.44
CA SER A 66 0.65 -3.85 -24.81
C SER A 66 0.54 -4.78 -23.59
N THR A 67 1.57 -4.81 -22.75
CA THR A 67 1.62 -5.61 -21.53
C THR A 67 0.52 -5.20 -20.56
N LEU A 68 0.43 -3.90 -20.24
CA LEU A 68 -0.57 -3.41 -19.29
C LEU A 68 -1.99 -3.59 -19.83
N SER A 69 -2.23 -3.35 -21.13
CA SER A 69 -3.56 -3.56 -21.72
C SER A 69 -3.98 -5.03 -21.65
N SER A 70 -3.03 -5.95 -21.84
CA SER A 70 -3.27 -7.39 -21.70
C SER A 70 -3.62 -7.77 -20.25
N LEU A 71 -2.89 -7.25 -19.27
CA LEU A 71 -3.11 -7.52 -17.85
C LEU A 71 -4.45 -6.96 -17.33
N VAL A 72 -4.80 -5.75 -17.77
CA VAL A 72 -6.05 -5.10 -17.37
C VAL A 72 -7.25 -5.64 -18.15
N GLY A 73 -7.02 -6.22 -19.33
CA GLY A 73 -8.09 -6.73 -20.20
C GLY A 73 -8.83 -5.65 -20.98
N GLN A 74 -8.28 -4.43 -21.04
CA GLN A 74 -8.79 -3.33 -21.88
C GLN A 74 -7.64 -2.48 -22.40
N LYS A 75 -7.88 -1.72 -23.47
CA LYS A 75 -6.88 -0.80 -24.02
C LYS A 75 -6.58 0.30 -23.00
N ILE A 76 -5.30 0.49 -22.69
CA ILE A 76 -4.80 1.59 -21.85
C ILE A 76 -4.07 2.58 -22.74
N GLU A 77 -4.24 3.87 -22.47
CA GLU A 77 -3.52 4.96 -23.12
C GLU A 77 -2.72 5.75 -22.09
N ALA A 78 -1.65 6.43 -22.53
CA ALA A 78 -0.81 7.25 -21.65
C ALA A 78 -1.63 8.25 -20.82
N LEU A 79 -2.64 8.86 -21.44
CA LEU A 79 -3.55 9.81 -20.80
C LEU A 79 -4.41 9.21 -19.69
N ASP A 80 -4.55 7.88 -19.61
CA ASP A 80 -5.25 7.20 -18.50
C ASP A 80 -4.45 7.22 -17.19
N VAL A 81 -3.17 7.64 -17.24
CA VAL A 81 -2.29 7.85 -16.09
C VAL A 81 -1.61 9.22 -16.12
N SER A 82 -2.24 10.20 -16.75
CA SER A 82 -1.68 11.56 -16.84
C SER A 82 -1.46 12.19 -15.47
N SER A 83 -0.51 13.13 -15.38
CA SER A 83 -0.20 13.80 -14.11
C SER A 83 -1.42 14.49 -13.48
N ASP A 84 -2.32 15.05 -14.29
CA ASP A 84 -3.56 15.67 -13.83
C ASP A 84 -4.55 14.64 -13.27
N ARG A 85 -4.67 13.49 -13.94
CA ARG A 85 -5.53 12.40 -13.48
C ARG A 85 -5.02 11.80 -12.17
N LEU A 86 -3.72 11.55 -12.06
CA LEU A 86 -3.10 11.09 -10.82
C LEU A 86 -3.22 12.13 -9.70
N ALA A 87 -3.18 13.43 -10.01
CA ALA A 87 -3.46 14.47 -9.03
C ALA A 87 -4.91 14.41 -8.52
N CYS A 88 -5.87 14.14 -9.41
CA CYS A 88 -7.27 13.97 -9.01
C CYS A 88 -7.47 12.72 -8.14
N LEU A 89 -6.83 11.60 -8.50
CA LEU A 89 -6.83 10.39 -7.68
C LEU A 89 -6.30 10.67 -6.26
N LEU A 90 -5.16 11.35 -6.14
CA LEU A 90 -4.60 11.71 -4.83
C LEU A 90 -5.53 12.62 -4.01
N LYS A 91 -6.24 13.56 -4.65
CA LYS A 91 -7.23 14.39 -3.95
C LYS A 91 -8.38 13.57 -3.37
N ASN A 92 -8.82 12.53 -4.09
CA ASN A 92 -9.83 11.61 -3.59
C ASN A 92 -9.28 10.76 -2.44
N LEU A 93 -8.06 10.23 -2.57
CA LEU A 93 -7.43 9.44 -1.50
C LEU A 93 -7.11 10.27 -0.25
N ALA A 94 -6.85 11.57 -0.38
CA ALA A 94 -6.63 12.47 0.75
C ALA A 94 -7.93 12.88 1.48
N ASN A 95 -9.10 12.53 0.93
CA ASN A 95 -10.38 12.84 1.55
C ASN A 95 -10.80 11.70 2.49
N SER A 96 -10.85 11.98 3.80
CA SER A 96 -11.21 10.99 4.84
C SER A 96 -12.53 10.27 4.54
N LYS A 97 -13.52 10.97 3.97
CA LYS A 97 -14.81 10.36 3.58
C LYS A 97 -14.65 9.12 2.69
N TYR A 98 -13.65 9.13 1.80
CA TYR A 98 -13.35 8.01 0.92
C TYR A 98 -12.30 7.10 1.53
N TRP A 99 -11.24 7.68 2.12
CA TRP A 99 -10.14 6.93 2.72
C TRP A 99 -10.58 6.00 3.84
N ASP A 100 -11.41 6.47 4.77
CA ASP A 100 -11.84 5.68 5.94
C ASP A 100 -12.57 4.39 5.50
N LYS A 101 -13.35 4.47 4.41
CA LYS A 101 -14.04 3.30 3.84
C LYS A 101 -13.10 2.36 3.11
N ILE A 102 -12.16 2.91 2.34
CA ILE A 102 -11.13 2.14 1.64
C ILE A 102 -10.29 1.37 2.67
N GLU A 103 -9.87 2.04 3.73
CA GLU A 103 -9.08 1.44 4.82
C GLU A 103 -9.87 0.34 5.52
N ALA A 104 -11.14 0.58 5.87
CA ALA A 104 -11.98 -0.43 6.50
C ALA A 104 -12.13 -1.68 5.64
N GLU A 105 -12.46 -1.52 4.35
CA GLU A 105 -12.66 -2.65 3.43
C GLU A 105 -11.35 -3.39 3.12
N LEU A 106 -10.23 -2.66 3.01
CA LEU A 106 -8.91 -3.27 2.86
C LEU A 106 -8.53 -4.10 4.09
N ASN A 107 -8.76 -3.56 5.29
CA ASN A 107 -8.46 -4.23 6.55
C ASN A 107 -9.30 -5.49 6.71
N GLU A 108 -10.60 -5.44 6.38
CA GLU A 108 -11.48 -6.61 6.43
C GLU A 108 -11.01 -7.75 5.52
N ARG A 109 -10.47 -7.42 4.34
CA ARG A 109 -9.96 -8.43 3.38
C ARG A 109 -8.56 -8.95 3.73
N THR A 110 -7.73 -8.13 4.37
CA THR A 110 -6.30 -8.43 4.55
C THR A 110 -6.00 -9.00 5.94
N ILE A 111 -6.71 -8.51 6.97
CA ILE A 111 -6.47 -8.87 8.36
C ILE A 111 -7.48 -9.94 8.76
N LYS A 112 -6.97 -11.09 9.22
CA LYS A 112 -7.78 -12.15 9.79
C LYS A 112 -7.50 -12.25 11.28
N VAL A 113 -8.55 -12.13 12.08
CA VAL A 113 -8.47 -12.32 13.53
C VAL A 113 -8.94 -13.73 13.82
N TYR A 114 -8.10 -14.48 14.53
CA TYR A 114 -8.40 -15.83 14.97
C TYR A 114 -8.45 -15.81 16.50
N ASP A 115 -9.48 -16.42 17.06
CA ASP A 115 -9.54 -16.71 18.49
C ASP A 115 -8.70 -17.97 18.74
N LEU A 116 -7.47 -17.77 19.18
CA LEU A 116 -6.49 -18.84 19.38
C LEU A 116 -6.31 -19.06 20.89
N GLU A 117 -6.63 -20.27 21.36
CA GLU A 117 -6.36 -20.68 22.74
C GLU A 117 -4.86 -20.85 22.94
N THR A 118 -4.20 -19.84 23.51
CA THR A 118 -2.75 -19.89 23.78
C THR A 118 -2.41 -19.43 25.17
N GLU A 119 -1.61 -20.22 25.89
CA GLU A 119 -1.17 -19.93 27.25
C GLU A 119 0.02 -18.96 27.31
N THR A 120 0.81 -18.86 26.23
CA THR A 120 2.01 -18.01 26.20
C THR A 120 2.22 -17.41 24.82
N ILE A 121 2.41 -16.09 24.79
CA ILE A 121 2.84 -15.34 23.61
C ILE A 121 4.27 -14.86 23.82
N ARG A 122 5.10 -14.96 22.78
CA ARG A 122 6.42 -14.32 22.79
C ARG A 122 6.26 -12.90 22.27
N CYS A 123 6.66 -11.92 23.07
CA CYS A 123 6.65 -10.51 22.69
C CYS A 123 8.06 -10.09 22.29
N ASP A 124 8.26 -9.77 21.02
CA ASP A 124 9.50 -9.17 20.53
C ASP A 124 9.25 -7.68 20.26
N ALA A 125 10.12 -6.83 20.80
CA ALA A 125 10.06 -5.39 20.64
C ALA A 125 11.09 -4.95 19.61
N THR A 126 10.72 -4.05 18.70
CA THR A 126 11.66 -3.34 17.83
C THR A 126 11.37 -1.84 17.83
N THR A 127 12.40 -1.05 17.57
CA THR A 127 12.28 0.40 17.38
C THR A 127 12.40 0.70 15.90
N VAL A 128 11.53 1.54 15.38
CA VAL A 128 11.54 1.95 13.97
C VAL A 128 11.77 3.44 13.90
N SER A 129 12.87 3.84 13.24
CA SER A 129 13.16 5.24 12.93
C SER A 129 12.35 5.68 11.71
N CYS A 130 11.83 6.90 11.73
CA CYS A 130 11.00 7.43 10.66
C CYS A 130 11.21 8.94 10.44
N ASN A 131 10.92 9.40 9.23
CA ASN A 131 10.93 10.82 8.89
C ASN A 131 9.53 11.40 9.08
N HIS A 132 9.22 11.82 10.31
CA HIS A 132 7.94 12.43 10.65
C HIS A 132 8.15 13.65 11.55
N ASN A 133 7.26 14.65 11.43
CA ASN A 133 7.29 15.78 12.34
C ASN A 133 6.82 15.34 13.72
N ILE A 134 7.53 15.75 14.77
CA ILE A 134 7.14 15.40 16.14
C ILE A 134 6.03 16.34 16.60
N GLU A 135 4.92 15.76 17.03
CA GLU A 135 3.84 16.46 17.71
C GLU A 135 3.97 16.23 19.23
N PRO A 136 3.71 17.24 20.08
CA PRO A 136 3.66 17.04 21.52
C PRO A 136 2.66 15.93 21.88
N GLU A 137 3.10 14.94 22.66
CA GLU A 137 2.32 13.74 23.04
C GLU A 137 1.90 12.81 21.87
N GLY A 138 2.43 13.04 20.66
CA GLY A 138 2.22 12.15 19.52
C GLY A 138 2.90 10.78 19.70
N LEU A 139 2.43 9.79 18.93
CA LEU A 139 2.96 8.41 18.93
C LEU A 139 4.44 8.31 18.51
N ILE A 140 4.90 9.25 17.68
CA ILE A 140 6.27 9.31 17.17
C ILE A 140 7.03 10.37 17.96
N GLN A 141 8.10 9.96 18.64
CA GLN A 141 8.90 10.82 19.50
C GLN A 141 10.40 10.52 19.33
N PHE A 142 11.25 11.43 19.81
CA PHE A 142 12.64 11.07 20.05
C PHE A 142 12.75 10.09 21.21
N GLY A 143 13.64 9.12 21.07
CA GLY A 143 13.96 8.21 22.17
C GLY A 143 15.35 7.59 21.99
N HIS A 144 15.64 6.58 22.78
CA HIS A 144 16.93 5.90 22.72
C HIS A 144 16.95 4.85 21.60
N SER A 145 17.72 5.12 20.56
CA SER A 145 18.13 4.16 19.53
C SER A 145 19.64 3.93 19.61
N LYS A 146 20.08 2.71 19.30
CA LYS A 146 21.51 2.39 19.17
C LYS A 146 22.09 2.88 17.83
N ASP A 147 21.25 3.04 16.82
CA ASP A 147 21.68 3.31 15.45
C ASP A 147 21.68 4.81 15.14
N ASP A 148 20.63 5.53 15.54
CA ASP A 148 20.56 7.00 15.38
C ASP A 148 19.62 7.64 16.41
N LEU A 149 20.20 8.42 17.34
CA LEU A 149 19.50 9.15 18.39
C LEU A 149 18.77 10.41 17.89
N ARG A 150 19.02 10.83 16.64
CA ARG A 150 18.50 12.09 16.08
C ARG A 150 17.27 11.90 15.20
N SER A 151 16.84 10.66 14.99
CA SER A 151 15.67 10.34 14.20
C SER A 151 14.44 10.15 15.10
N PRO A 152 13.28 10.74 14.76
CA PRO A 152 12.01 10.39 15.39
C PRO A 152 11.75 8.89 15.26
N GLN A 153 11.20 8.28 16.30
CA GLN A 153 10.99 6.84 16.36
C GLN A 153 9.66 6.47 17.01
N PHE A 154 9.20 5.24 16.72
CA PHE A 154 8.14 4.58 17.47
C PHE A 154 8.56 3.16 17.82
N LYS A 155 7.94 2.60 18.87
CA LYS A 155 8.19 1.23 19.31
C LYS A 155 7.10 0.32 18.77
N LEU A 156 7.50 -0.68 18.00
CA LEU A 156 6.63 -1.74 17.53
C LEU A 156 6.79 -2.96 18.44
N MET A 157 5.68 -3.48 18.94
CA MET A 157 5.62 -4.74 19.68
C MET A 157 4.97 -5.80 18.79
N MET A 158 5.67 -6.89 18.52
CA MET A 158 5.13 -8.03 17.81
C MET A 158 4.91 -9.18 18.79
N GLY A 159 3.67 -9.66 18.88
CA GLY A 159 3.35 -10.92 19.56
C GLY A 159 3.42 -12.06 18.55
N SER A 160 4.20 -13.10 18.84
CA SER A 160 4.26 -14.31 18.02
C SER A 160 3.93 -15.55 18.84
N PHE A 161 3.25 -16.50 18.19
CA PHE A 161 3.06 -17.83 18.75
C PHE A 161 4.36 -18.61 18.60
N SER A 162 4.97 -18.95 19.75
CA SER A 162 6.09 -19.87 19.78
C SER A 162 5.57 -21.22 20.24
N ASN A 163 5.65 -22.26 19.40
CA ASN A 163 5.42 -23.62 19.86
C ASN A 163 6.48 -23.96 20.92
N ILE A 164 6.08 -24.17 22.18
CA ILE A 164 6.93 -24.74 23.25
C ILE A 164 7.13 -26.24 22.98
N ARG A 165 7.75 -26.59 21.84
CA ARG A 165 8.16 -27.96 21.52
C ARG A 165 9.61 -28.11 21.08
N ASN A 166 10.42 -27.06 21.23
CA ASN A 166 11.87 -27.18 21.13
C ASN A 166 12.52 -26.81 22.46
N ALA A 167 12.25 -27.63 23.47
CA ALA A 167 13.26 -27.93 24.49
C ALA A 167 14.28 -28.89 23.85
N PHE A 168 15.07 -28.39 22.90
CA PHE A 168 16.30 -29.07 22.50
C PHE A 168 17.45 -28.28 23.10
N SER A 169 17.99 -28.90 24.15
CA SER A 169 19.31 -28.67 24.69
C SER A 169 20.34 -28.55 23.58
N TYR A 170 21.12 -27.46 23.58
CA TYR A 170 22.56 -27.46 23.35
C TYR A 170 23.18 -26.32 24.16
#